data_AF-A0A0U1P3Y2-F1
#
_entry.id   AF-A0A0U1P3Y2-F1
#
_cell.length_a   1.000
_cell.length_b   1.000
_cell.length_c   1.000
_cell.angle_alpha   90.00
_cell.angle_beta   90.00
_cell.angle_gamma   90.00
#
_symmetry.space_group_name_H-M   'P 1'
#
loop_
_entity.id
_entity.type
_entity.pdbx_description
1 polymer ?
#
loop_
_entity_poly.entity_id
_entity_poly.type
_entity_poly.pdbx_seq_one_letter_code
_entity_poly.pdbx_strand_id
1 'polypeptide(L)'
;MIQSQIHPHFGHTLADHFMDHHRDPLSLHGPVVHVKSIIKKVEEDIQNDQGDWHQHFIVHSIQVIDIVGADKSLVTDEAFCAIRYGDNLGLKERIPGLKEGEEIELKGEYIDKNHALKGIGNPGDPVIHFTHHPVGFVNYQGEHYE
;
A
#
# COMPACT_ATOMS: atom_id res chain seq x y z
N MET A 1 -19.21 25.87 17.26
CA MET A 1 -19.38 25.14 15.98
C MET A 1 -18.08 25.27 15.23
N ILE A 2 -17.24 24.23 15.22
CA ILE A 2 -15.97 24.25 14.50
C ILE A 2 -16.30 23.86 13.06
N GLN A 3 -16.15 24.82 12.15
CA GLN A 3 -16.23 24.56 10.71
C GLN A 3 -15.20 23.49 10.36
N SER A 4 -15.67 22.36 9.84
CA SER A 4 -14.81 21.40 9.14
C SER A 4 -14.15 22.14 7.98
N GLN A 5 -12.84 22.36 8.07
CA GLN A 5 -12.04 22.87 6.95
C GLN A 5 -12.02 21.79 5.87
N ILE A 6 -12.98 21.86 4.96
CA ILE A 6 -12.97 21.12 3.71
C ILE A 6 -11.95 21.83 2.82
N HIS A 7 -10.79 21.20 2.60
CA HIS A 7 -9.73 21.75 1.77
C HIS A 7 -10.15 21.71 0.27
N PRO A 8 -10.19 22.84 -0.45
CA PRO A 8 -10.95 22.99 -1.69
C PRO A 8 -10.33 22.38 -2.97
N HIS A 9 -9.31 21.53 -2.87
CA HIS A 9 -8.70 20.89 -4.05
C HIS A 9 -8.66 19.35 -4.05
N PHE A 10 -8.94 18.68 -2.93
CA PHE A 10 -8.67 17.23 -2.78
C PHE A 10 -9.87 16.43 -2.23
N GLY A 11 -11.08 16.78 -2.67
CA GLY A 11 -12.36 16.24 -2.16
C GLY A 11 -12.65 14.75 -2.34
N HIS A 12 -11.66 13.91 -2.69
CA HIS A 12 -11.79 12.45 -2.82
C HIS A 12 -10.53 11.67 -2.42
N THR A 13 -9.50 12.33 -1.89
CA THR A 13 -8.21 11.70 -1.59
C THR A 13 -7.96 11.69 -0.09
N LEU A 14 -7.36 10.62 0.42
CA LEU A 14 -7.04 10.46 1.85
C LEU A 14 -5.89 11.34 2.32
N ALA A 15 -5.12 11.91 1.39
CA ALA A 15 -4.04 12.84 1.69
C ALA A 15 -4.56 14.25 2.05
N ASP A 16 -3.98 14.87 3.08
CA ASP A 16 -4.32 16.22 3.54
C ASP A 16 -3.63 17.34 2.71
N HIS A 17 -2.62 16.99 1.91
CA HIS A 17 -1.96 17.87 0.93
C HIS A 17 -1.42 17.08 -0.27
N PHE A 18 -1.06 17.80 -1.33
CA PHE A 18 -0.37 17.23 -2.49
C PHE A 18 1.06 16.83 -2.13
N MET A 19 1.47 15.63 -2.51
CA MET A 19 2.82 15.11 -2.32
C MET A 19 3.46 14.80 -3.68
N ASP A 20 4.79 14.82 -3.77
CA ASP A 20 5.48 14.68 -5.06
C ASP A 20 5.17 13.35 -5.77
N HIS A 21 4.92 12.27 -5.02
CA HIS A 21 4.52 10.98 -5.60
C HIS A 21 3.16 11.01 -6.29
N HIS A 22 2.30 11.98 -6.00
CA HIS A 22 1.03 12.18 -6.69
C HIS A 22 1.21 12.56 -8.17
N ARG A 23 2.44 12.86 -8.61
CA ARG A 23 2.76 13.05 -10.03
C ARG A 23 2.91 11.72 -10.78
N ASP A 24 3.10 10.61 -10.05
CA ASP A 24 3.24 9.30 -10.64
C ASP A 24 1.89 8.81 -11.20
N PRO A 25 1.84 8.32 -12.46
CA PRO A 25 0.59 7.80 -13.05
C PRO A 25 -0.06 6.65 -12.27
N LEU A 26 0.70 5.92 -11.45
CA LEU A 26 0.21 4.83 -10.61
C LEU A 26 -0.20 5.28 -9.20
N SER A 27 0.01 6.55 -8.84
CA SER A 27 -0.45 7.07 -7.56
C SER A 27 -1.98 7.21 -7.55
N LEU A 28 -2.56 6.82 -6.42
CA LEU A 28 -3.97 6.99 -6.09
C LEU A 28 -4.21 8.20 -5.18
N HIS A 29 -3.22 9.07 -5.08
CA HIS A 29 -3.20 10.30 -4.28
C HIS A 29 -3.47 10.08 -2.78
N GLY A 30 -3.12 8.91 -2.26
CA GLY A 30 -3.21 8.57 -0.84
C GLY A 30 -2.01 9.08 -0.03
N PRO A 31 -2.09 9.02 1.31
CA PRO A 31 -0.96 9.18 2.20
C PRO A 31 0.04 8.04 2.01
N VAL A 32 1.31 8.29 2.34
CA VAL A 32 2.36 7.26 2.32
C VAL A 32 2.57 6.75 3.74
N VAL A 33 2.49 5.44 3.92
CA VAL A 33 2.71 4.77 5.19
C VAL A 33 3.98 3.94 5.14
N HIS A 34 4.75 3.94 6.21
CA HIS A 34 5.86 3.03 6.46
C HIS A 34 5.55 2.23 7.71
N VAL A 35 5.44 0.91 7.57
CA VAL A 35 4.94 0.01 8.61
C VAL A 35 5.84 -1.21 8.82
N LYS A 36 5.78 -1.76 10.02
CA LYS A 36 6.15 -3.14 10.34
C LYS A 36 4.91 -3.96 10.67
N SER A 37 4.86 -5.21 10.25
CA SER A 37 3.68 -6.06 10.41
C SER A 37 4.03 -7.55 10.31
N ILE A 38 3.03 -8.40 10.53
CA ILE A 38 3.11 -9.86 10.34
C ILE A 38 2.30 -10.25 9.11
N ILE A 39 2.87 -11.10 8.24
CA ILE A 39 2.14 -11.68 7.10
C ILE A 39 1.06 -12.61 7.64
N LYS A 40 -0.20 -12.24 7.47
CA LYS A 40 -1.36 -13.04 7.85
C LYS A 40 -1.61 -14.17 6.87
N LYS A 41 -1.58 -13.84 5.58
CA LYS A 41 -1.91 -14.74 4.48
C LYS A 41 -1.17 -14.34 3.22
N VAL A 42 -0.62 -15.32 2.49
CA VAL A 42 -0.10 -15.11 1.13
C VAL A 42 -1.15 -15.60 0.15
N GLU A 43 -1.56 -14.74 -0.77
CA GLU A 43 -2.54 -15.07 -1.81
C GLU A 43 -1.83 -15.51 -3.09
N GLU A 44 -2.58 -16.10 -4.03
CA GLU A 44 -2.06 -16.37 -5.37
C GLU A 44 -1.76 -15.06 -6.10
N ASP A 45 -0.64 -15.05 -6.82
CA ASP A 45 -0.29 -13.93 -7.71
C ASP A 45 -1.34 -13.82 -8.81
N ILE A 46 -1.75 -12.59 -9.15
CA ILE A 46 -2.81 -12.34 -10.13
C ILE A 46 -2.24 -11.47 -11.24
N GLN A 47 -2.58 -11.83 -12.49
CA GLN A 47 -2.39 -10.95 -13.62
C GLN A 47 -3.66 -10.12 -13.84
N ASN A 48 -3.54 -8.79 -13.87
CA ASN A 48 -4.68 -7.93 -14.18
C ASN A 48 -5.04 -7.99 -15.69
N ASP A 49 -6.17 -7.41 -16.08
CA ASP A 49 -6.63 -7.36 -17.48
C ASP A 49 -5.65 -6.64 -18.44
N GLN A 50 -4.70 -5.87 -17.90
CA GLN A 50 -3.67 -5.14 -18.63
C GLN A 50 -2.37 -5.95 -18.81
N GLY A 51 -2.28 -7.13 -18.20
CA GLY A 51 -1.13 -8.03 -18.29
C GLY A 51 -0.12 -7.87 -17.14
N ASP A 52 -0.40 -7.03 -16.15
CA ASP A 52 0.51 -6.73 -15.04
C ASP A 52 0.36 -7.76 -13.93
N TRP A 53 1.48 -8.31 -13.46
CA TRP A 53 1.48 -9.25 -12.35
C TRP A 53 1.51 -8.53 -11.01
N HIS A 54 0.68 -9.01 -10.09
CA HIS A 54 0.63 -8.53 -8.72
C HIS A 54 0.81 -9.69 -7.75
N GLN A 55 1.77 -9.54 -6.84
CA GLN A 55 1.91 -10.40 -5.66
C GLN A 55 1.02 -9.84 -4.56
N HIS A 56 0.18 -10.71 -3.99
CA HIS A 56 -0.85 -10.33 -3.03
C HIS A 56 -0.62 -11.04 -1.69
N PHE A 57 -0.77 -10.29 -0.61
CA PHE A 57 -0.75 -10.84 0.75
C PHE A 57 -1.49 -9.90 1.70
N ILE A 58 -1.93 -10.45 2.83
CA ILE A 58 -2.58 -9.69 3.89
C ILE A 58 -1.60 -9.59 5.05
N VAL A 59 -1.48 -8.41 5.64
CA VAL A 59 -0.68 -8.18 6.85
C VAL A 59 -1.57 -7.77 8.01
N HIS A 60 -1.15 -8.10 9.23
CA HIS A 60 -1.84 -7.71 10.46
C HIS A 60 -0.84 -7.31 11.56
N SER A 61 -1.34 -6.84 12.70
CA SER A 61 -0.51 -6.28 13.79
C SER A 61 0.33 -5.10 13.31
N ILE A 62 -0.28 -4.22 12.50
CA ILE A 62 0.41 -3.10 11.85
C ILE A 62 0.94 -2.11 12.89
N GLN A 63 2.25 -1.88 12.85
CA GLN A 63 2.96 -0.85 13.59
C GLN A 63 3.40 0.25 12.65
N VAL A 64 2.81 1.44 12.77
CA VAL A 64 3.14 2.60 11.91
C VAL A 64 4.44 3.25 12.40
N ILE A 65 5.52 3.03 11.64
CA ILE A 65 6.82 3.68 11.84
C ILE A 65 6.67 5.17 11.49
N ASP A 66 6.21 5.44 10.27
CA ASP A 66 6.03 6.79 9.74
C ASP A 66 4.79 6.90 8.85
N ILE A 67 4.24 8.12 8.75
CA ILE A 67 3.16 8.45 7.84
C ILE A 67 3.32 9.88 7.34
N VAL A 68 3.10 10.09 6.04
CA VAL A 68 3.10 11.41 5.41
C VAL A 68 1.78 11.62 4.69
N GLY A 69 1.17 12.78 4.91
CA GLY A 69 -0.09 13.16 4.27
C GLY A 69 -1.36 12.76 5.03
N ALA A 70 -1.26 12.19 6.23
CA ALA A 70 -2.41 11.89 7.08
C ALA A 70 -1.98 11.67 8.55
N ASP A 71 -2.97 11.61 9.46
CA ASP A 71 -2.75 11.18 10.84
C ASP A 71 -2.60 9.66 10.94
N LYS A 72 -1.73 9.18 11.85
CA LYS A 72 -1.46 7.73 12.05
C LYS A 72 -2.72 6.92 12.38
N SER A 73 -3.72 7.55 13.00
CA SER A 73 -5.00 6.90 13.34
C SER A 73 -5.83 6.46 12.13
N LEU A 74 -5.48 6.91 10.91
CA LEU A 74 -6.09 6.45 9.67
C LEU A 74 -5.78 4.97 9.37
N VAL A 75 -4.61 4.49 9.81
CA VAL A 75 -4.12 3.14 9.50
C VAL A 75 -4.74 2.13 10.46
N THR A 76 -5.40 1.11 9.91
CA THR A 76 -6.00 0.03 10.69
C THR A 76 -4.98 -1.07 11.00
N ASP A 77 -5.36 -2.01 11.87
CA ASP A 77 -4.48 -3.12 12.29
C ASP A 77 -4.17 -4.14 11.17
N GLU A 78 -5.02 -4.20 10.14
CA GLU A 78 -4.91 -5.13 9.02
C GLU A 78 -5.02 -4.38 7.69
N ALA A 79 -4.26 -4.83 6.69
CA ALA A 79 -4.30 -4.30 5.33
C ALA A 79 -3.93 -5.37 4.30
N PHE A 80 -4.57 -5.29 3.14
CA PHE A 80 -4.18 -6.00 1.93
C PHE A 80 -3.00 -5.29 1.27
N CYS A 81 -1.98 -6.04 0.87
CA CYS A 81 -0.79 -5.53 0.20
C CYS A 81 -0.78 -6.02 -1.24
N ALA A 82 -0.53 -5.10 -2.18
CA ALA A 82 -0.41 -5.41 -3.59
C ALA A 82 0.91 -4.88 -4.14
N ILE A 83 1.75 -5.78 -4.65
CA ILE A 83 3.07 -5.46 -5.22
C ILE A 83 3.09 -5.85 -6.69
N ARG A 84 3.16 -4.86 -7.58
CA ARG A 84 3.36 -5.09 -9.01
C ARG A 84 4.77 -5.62 -9.27
N TYR A 85 4.92 -6.59 -10.17
CA TYR A 85 6.22 -7.08 -10.60
C TYR A 85 6.26 -7.51 -12.07
N GLY A 86 7.47 -7.69 -12.61
CA GLY A 86 7.71 -8.26 -13.95
C GLY A 86 7.74 -7.23 -15.08
N ASP A 87 7.69 -5.94 -14.77
CA ASP A 87 7.80 -4.83 -15.73
C ASP A 87 8.55 -3.63 -15.13
N ASN A 88 8.58 -2.50 -15.85
CA ASN A 88 9.31 -1.29 -15.46
C ASN A 88 8.52 -0.38 -14.49
N LEU A 89 7.34 -0.80 -14.02
CA LEU A 89 6.44 -0.04 -13.16
C LEU A 89 6.26 -0.69 -11.77
N GLY A 90 7.04 -1.73 -11.48
CA GLY A 90 7.04 -2.45 -10.23
C GLY A 90 8.39 -3.11 -9.97
N LEU A 91 8.41 -4.12 -9.11
CA LEU A 91 9.62 -4.90 -8.89
C LEU A 91 10.00 -5.67 -10.16
N LYS A 92 11.30 -5.87 -10.37
CA LYS A 92 11.78 -6.72 -11.48
C LYS A 92 11.24 -8.15 -11.39
N GLU A 93 11.20 -8.70 -10.18
CA GLU A 93 10.74 -10.04 -9.88
C GLU A 93 9.90 -10.03 -8.60
N ARG A 94 9.06 -11.05 -8.41
CA ARG A 94 8.30 -11.22 -7.17
C ARG A 94 9.23 -11.41 -5.98
N ILE A 95 8.76 -11.03 -4.78
CA ILE A 95 9.48 -11.29 -3.54
C ILE A 95 9.46 -12.80 -3.25
N PRO A 96 10.62 -13.48 -3.22
CA PRO A 96 10.67 -14.91 -3.02
C PRO A 96 10.36 -15.27 -1.56
N GLY A 97 9.67 -16.40 -1.37
CA GLY A 97 9.55 -17.02 -0.06
C GLY A 97 8.70 -16.28 0.97
N LEU A 98 7.81 -15.35 0.57
CA LEU A 98 6.80 -14.79 1.48
C LEU A 98 6.04 -15.90 2.20
N LYS A 99 5.91 -15.78 3.51
CA LYS A 99 5.35 -16.84 4.35
C LYS A 99 4.50 -16.27 5.49
N GLU A 100 3.37 -16.91 5.73
CA GLU A 100 2.49 -16.60 6.85
C GLU A 100 3.22 -16.71 8.20
N GLY A 101 2.95 -15.76 9.09
CA GLY A 101 3.53 -15.64 10.42
C GLY A 101 4.89 -14.94 10.46
N GLU A 102 5.50 -14.61 9.31
CA GLU A 102 6.78 -13.90 9.29
C GLU A 102 6.63 -12.37 9.32
N GLU A 103 7.64 -11.71 9.90
CA GLU A 103 7.73 -10.26 9.94
C GLU A 103 8.05 -9.67 8.58
N ILE A 104 7.44 -8.53 8.28
CA ILE A 104 7.69 -7.75 7.08
C ILE A 104 7.64 -6.26 7.40
N GLU A 105 8.51 -5.49 6.76
CA GLU A 105 8.49 -4.03 6.79
C GLU A 105 8.26 -3.53 5.38
N LEU A 106 7.34 -2.59 5.22
CA LEU A 106 6.99 -2.08 3.89
C LEU A 106 6.56 -0.63 3.95
N LYS A 107 6.80 0.06 2.84
CA LYS A 107 6.38 1.43 2.61
C LYS A 107 5.59 1.51 1.32
N GLY A 108 4.46 2.20 1.35
CA GLY A 108 3.58 2.34 0.19
C GLY A 108 2.46 3.35 0.42
N GLU A 109 1.60 3.48 -0.58
CA GLU A 109 0.44 4.36 -0.52
C GLU A 109 -0.72 3.67 0.18
N TYR A 110 -1.32 4.30 1.19
CA TYR A 110 -2.40 3.73 1.97
C TYR A 110 -3.77 4.17 1.44
N ILE A 111 -4.67 3.19 1.32
CA ILE A 111 -6.05 3.37 0.87
C ILE A 111 -6.95 2.76 1.95
N ASP A 112 -7.79 3.59 2.56
CA ASP A 112 -8.72 3.13 3.59
C ASP A 112 -9.85 2.25 2.99
N LYS A 113 -10.60 1.62 3.88
CA LYS A 113 -11.73 0.75 3.53
C LYS A 113 -12.82 1.43 2.68
N ASN A 114 -12.99 2.75 2.82
CA ASN A 114 -14.04 3.49 2.12
C ASN A 114 -13.66 3.83 0.67
N HIS A 115 -12.35 3.79 0.36
CA HIS A 115 -11.81 4.10 -0.95
C HIS A 115 -11.22 2.88 -1.67
N ALA A 116 -10.96 1.78 -0.95
CA ALA A 116 -10.47 0.54 -1.53
C ALA A 116 -11.48 -0.06 -2.52
N LEU A 117 -11.03 -0.29 -3.76
CA LEU A 117 -11.82 -0.98 -4.76
C LEU A 117 -11.92 -2.48 -4.41
N LYS A 118 -13.11 -3.03 -4.60
CA LYS A 118 -13.32 -4.48 -4.48
C LYS A 118 -12.72 -5.18 -5.70
N GLY A 119 -11.94 -6.22 -5.47
CA GLY A 119 -11.26 -6.96 -6.52
C GLY A 119 -11.06 -8.43 -6.16
N ILE A 120 -10.38 -9.15 -7.05
CA ILE A 120 -9.99 -10.54 -6.79
C ILE A 120 -8.96 -10.53 -5.65
N GLY A 121 -9.23 -11.27 -4.58
CA GLY A 121 -8.38 -11.33 -3.39
C GLY A 121 -8.61 -10.22 -2.35
N ASN A 122 -9.26 -9.10 -2.70
CA ASN A 122 -9.61 -8.03 -1.75
C ASN A 122 -11.12 -7.70 -1.78
N PRO A 123 -11.91 -8.04 -0.73
CA PRO A 123 -13.34 -7.72 -0.65
C PRO A 123 -13.65 -6.23 -0.39
N GLY A 124 -12.62 -5.38 -0.35
CA GLY A 124 -12.68 -3.95 -0.01
C GLY A 124 -12.04 -3.62 1.33
N ASP A 125 -11.09 -4.43 1.79
CA ASP A 125 -10.25 -4.15 2.94
C ASP A 125 -9.23 -3.04 2.60
N PRO A 126 -8.74 -2.30 3.62
CA PRO A 126 -7.69 -1.29 3.44
C PRO A 126 -6.50 -1.85 2.68
N VAL A 127 -5.90 -1.04 1.83
CA VAL A 127 -4.81 -1.45 0.94
C VAL A 127 -3.56 -0.65 1.23
N ILE A 128 -2.42 -1.33 1.32
CA ILE A 128 -1.11 -0.70 1.11
C ILE A 128 -0.70 -1.03 -0.32
N HIS A 129 -0.89 -0.06 -1.20
CA HIS A 129 -0.54 -0.14 -2.60
C HIS A 129 0.95 0.17 -2.75
N PHE A 130 1.71 -0.77 -3.27
CA PHE A 130 3.11 -0.56 -3.53
C PHE A 130 3.29 0.48 -4.63
N THR A 131 3.85 1.61 -4.23
CA THR A 131 4.42 2.57 -5.17
C THR A 131 5.90 2.24 -5.21
N HIS A 132 6.41 1.80 -6.36
CA HIS A 132 7.82 1.47 -6.56
C HIS A 132 8.74 2.66 -6.27
N HIS A 133 10.05 2.47 -6.38
CA HIS A 133 11.00 3.56 -6.23
C HIS A 133 10.56 4.83 -7.00
N PRO A 134 10.55 6.02 -6.38
CA PRO A 134 11.19 6.38 -5.09
C PRO A 134 10.28 6.33 -3.85
N VAL A 135 9.05 5.81 -3.97
CA VAL A 135 8.01 6.06 -2.96
C VAL A 135 7.96 4.97 -1.92
N GLY A 136 7.98 3.71 -2.35
CA GLY A 136 7.80 2.53 -1.52
C GLY A 136 8.92 1.52 -1.69
N PHE A 137 8.98 0.61 -0.72
CA PHE A 137 9.93 -0.48 -0.65
C PHE A 137 9.35 -1.61 0.20
N VAL A 138 9.98 -2.77 0.15
CA VAL A 138 9.76 -3.88 1.08
C VAL A 138 11.09 -4.36 1.64
N ASN A 139 11.16 -4.57 2.95
CA ASN A 139 12.23 -5.31 3.60
C ASN A 139 11.65 -6.65 4.07
N TYR A 140 12.26 -7.75 3.62
CA TYR A 140 11.85 -9.11 4.01
C TYR A 140 13.07 -10.04 4.10
N GLN A 141 13.17 -10.78 5.20
CA GLN A 141 14.30 -11.71 5.49
C GLN A 141 15.70 -11.11 5.30
N GLY A 142 15.87 -9.80 5.54
CA GLY A 142 17.15 -9.10 5.41
C GLY A 142 17.45 -8.56 4.00
N GLU A 143 16.57 -8.80 3.04
CA GLU A 143 16.66 -8.27 1.68
C GLU A 143 15.75 -7.04 1.50
N HIS A 144 16.19 -6.11 0.63
CA HIS A 144 15.48 -4.88 0.28
C HIS A 144 15.00 -4.93 -1.17
N TYR A 145 13.73 -4.58 -1.39
CA TYR A 145 13.06 -4.61 -2.70
C TYR A 145 12.45 -3.22 -2.98
N GLU A 146 12.81 -2.57 -4.09
CA GLU A 146 12.27 -1.28 -4.55
C GLU A 146 12.18 -1.16 -6.09
#